data_AF-A0A963E2N4-F1
#
_entry.id   AF-A0A963E2N4-F1
#
_cell.length_a   1.000
_cell.length_b   1.000
_cell.length_c   1.000
_cell.angle_alpha   90.00
_cell.angle_beta   90.00
_cell.angle_gamma   90.00
#
_symmetry.space_group_name_H-M   'P 1'
#
loop_
_entity.id
_entity.type
_entity.pdbx_description
1 polymer ?
#
loop_
_entity_poly.entity_id
_entity_poly.type
_entity_poly.pdbx_seq_one_letter_code
_entity_poly.pdbx_strand_id
1 'polypeptide(L)'
;MFTATPTTRQQSTAPRIEDCGAQDVIETRLWLDEHDWLYRLLRSADNVSPTFRFPDLISASVSLVFEDHDAPARIFRFLGTELVLRSPQTPRRRESMWRPQYELLLALQRSPANRHPNPKFQLDQLTTACVALCRTADGSGAAVLRQARRNMAERSHRRRDAPPG
;
A
#
# COMPACT_ATOMS: atom_id res chain seq x y z
N MET A 1 -45.76 6.92 47.06
CA MET A 1 -44.92 8.10 46.75
C MET A 1 -43.57 7.58 46.29
N PHE A 2 -43.29 7.64 44.99
CA PHE A 2 -42.01 7.21 44.41
C PHE A 2 -41.39 8.41 43.69
N THR A 3 -40.31 8.94 44.25
CA THR A 3 -39.50 10.01 43.67
C THR A 3 -38.54 9.41 42.65
N ALA A 4 -38.74 9.75 41.37
CA ALA A 4 -37.81 9.42 40.30
C ALA A 4 -36.78 10.56 40.15
N THR A 5 -35.50 10.26 40.41
CA THR A 5 -34.36 11.13 40.12
C THR A 5 -34.05 11.15 38.62
N PRO A 6 -33.84 12.31 37.98
CA PRO A 6 -33.38 12.36 36.60
C PRO A 6 -31.87 12.12 36.57
N THR A 7 -31.44 11.04 35.90
CA THR A 7 -30.03 10.82 35.58
C THR A 7 -29.64 11.70 34.40
N THR A 8 -28.81 12.70 34.66
CA THR A 8 -28.16 13.55 33.65
C THR A 8 -27.38 12.68 32.67
N ARG A 9 -27.86 12.62 31.42
CA ARG A 9 -27.17 12.02 30.29
C ARG A 9 -25.94 12.86 29.96
N GLN A 10 -24.80 12.50 30.55
CA GLN A 10 -23.50 13.02 30.11
C GLN A 10 -23.28 12.54 28.67
N GLN A 11 -23.50 13.44 27.72
CA GLN A 11 -23.01 13.27 26.36
C GLN A 11 -21.49 13.39 26.42
N SER A 12 -20.82 12.23 26.50
CA SER A 12 -19.38 12.15 26.28
C SER A 12 -19.12 12.51 24.83
N THR A 13 -18.77 13.78 24.59
CA THR A 13 -18.14 14.25 23.36
C THR A 13 -16.71 13.71 23.35
N ALA A 14 -16.57 12.42 23.03
CA ALA A 14 -15.29 11.92 22.55
C ALA A 14 -15.02 12.59 21.19
N PRO A 15 -13.87 13.26 21.00
CA PRO A 15 -13.48 13.66 19.66
C PRO A 15 -13.35 12.38 18.83
N ARG A 16 -14.07 12.30 17.72
CA ARG A 16 -13.87 11.25 16.71
C ARG A 16 -12.45 11.43 16.17
N ILE A 17 -11.49 10.72 16.74
CA ILE A 17 -10.17 10.58 16.16
C ILE A 17 -10.35 9.73 14.90
N GLU A 18 -10.59 10.45 13.80
CA GLU A 18 -10.04 10.18 12.46
C GLU A 18 -10.63 9.04 11.63
N ASP A 19 -11.77 9.34 11.00
CA ASP A 19 -12.24 8.65 9.79
C ASP A 19 -11.63 9.27 8.49
N CYS A 20 -10.76 10.28 8.62
CA CYS A 20 -10.13 10.93 7.47
C CYS A 20 -9.04 10.05 6.83
N GLY A 21 -8.40 9.16 7.61
CA GLY A 21 -7.39 8.22 7.08
C GLY A 21 -7.96 7.13 6.16
N ALA A 22 -9.27 6.86 6.22
CA ALA A 22 -9.94 5.95 5.30
C ALA A 22 -10.18 6.57 3.91
N GLN A 23 -10.15 7.90 3.79
CA GLN A 23 -10.40 8.60 2.52
C GLN A 23 -9.18 8.65 1.59
N ASP A 24 -7.99 8.35 2.11
CA ASP A 24 -6.73 8.44 1.37
C ASP A 24 -6.16 7.07 0.94
N VAL A 25 -6.94 6.00 1.10
CA VAL A 25 -6.61 4.68 0.57
C VAL A 25 -7.48 4.36 -0.64
N ILE A 26 -6.86 3.78 -1.68
CA ILE A 26 -7.47 3.37 -2.94
C ILE A 26 -7.50 1.85 -3.00
N GLU A 27 -8.61 1.28 -3.48
CA GLU A 27 -8.72 -0.15 -3.74
C GLU A 27 -7.69 -0.57 -4.81
N THR A 28 -6.99 -1.66 -4.54
CA THR A 28 -6.06 -2.28 -5.47
C THR A 28 -6.23 -3.80 -5.46
N ARG A 29 -5.50 -4.49 -6.33
CA ARG A 29 -5.47 -5.94 -6.35
C ARG A 29 -4.04 -6.43 -6.43
N LEU A 30 -3.79 -7.54 -5.77
CA LEU A 30 -2.48 -8.17 -5.67
C LEU A 30 -2.62 -9.66 -5.95
N TRP A 31 -1.64 -10.25 -6.61
CA TRP A 31 -1.61 -11.69 -6.82
C TRP A 31 -1.37 -12.44 -5.52
N LEU A 32 -1.87 -13.68 -5.43
CA LEU A 32 -1.91 -14.40 -4.16
C LEU A 32 -0.50 -14.67 -3.59
N ASP A 33 0.50 -15.00 -4.41
CA ASP A 33 1.85 -15.29 -3.93
C ASP A 33 2.53 -14.07 -3.29
N GLU A 34 2.39 -12.90 -3.90
CA GLU A 34 2.88 -11.63 -3.37
C GLU A 34 2.09 -11.21 -2.13
N HIS A 35 0.77 -11.41 -2.15
CA HIS A 35 -0.09 -11.18 -0.99
C HIS A 35 0.36 -12.04 0.21
N ASP A 36 0.58 -13.34 0.01
CA ASP A 36 0.93 -14.26 1.08
C ASP A 36 2.33 -13.99 1.65
N TRP A 37 3.24 -13.46 0.84
CA TRP A 37 4.51 -12.96 1.33
C TRP A 37 4.34 -11.71 2.21
N LEU A 38 3.57 -10.71 1.76
CA LEU A 38 3.27 -9.52 2.57
C LEU A 38 2.49 -9.87 3.84
N TYR A 39 1.59 -10.84 3.77
CA TYR A 39 0.82 -11.29 4.92
C TYR A 39 1.70 -11.97 5.97
N ARG A 40 2.70 -12.77 5.53
CA ARG A 40 3.71 -13.32 6.43
C ARG A 40 4.57 -12.22 7.06
N LEU A 41 4.98 -11.21 6.28
CA LEU A 41 5.71 -10.06 6.79
C LEU A 41 4.88 -9.26 7.81
N LEU A 42 3.59 -9.04 7.54
CA LEU A 42 2.65 -8.38 8.44
C LEU A 42 2.57 -9.08 9.80
N ARG A 43 2.61 -10.42 9.80
CA ARG A 43 2.55 -11.26 11.02
C ARG A 43 3.91 -11.60 11.62
N SER A 44 5.00 -11.11 11.03
CA SER A 44 6.35 -11.39 11.51
C SER A 44 6.60 -10.69 12.85
N ALA A 45 7.51 -11.26 13.64
CA ALA A 45 7.99 -10.63 14.87
C ALA A 45 8.76 -9.32 14.59
N ASP A 46 9.20 -9.10 13.35
CA ASP A 46 9.96 -7.92 12.93
C ASP A 46 9.06 -6.69 12.66
N ASN A 47 7.75 -6.91 12.51
CA ASN A 47 6.75 -5.84 12.41
C ASN A 47 6.47 -5.23 13.80
N VAL A 48 7.53 -4.63 14.38
CA VAL A 48 7.52 -3.98 15.69
C VAL A 48 7.21 -2.50 15.61
N SER A 49 6.71 -1.95 16.73
CA SER A 49 6.19 -0.59 16.91
C SER A 49 6.93 0.49 16.09
N PRO A 50 6.19 1.30 15.29
CA PRO A 50 4.75 1.19 15.04
C PRO A 50 4.43 -0.07 14.20
N THR A 51 3.38 -0.80 14.57
CA THR A 51 2.90 -1.96 13.81
C THR A 51 2.20 -1.51 12.54
N PHE A 52 2.64 -2.02 11.38
CA PHE A 52 2.08 -1.64 10.08
C PHE A 52 0.83 -2.43 9.71
N ARG A 53 -0.02 -1.82 8.88
CA ARG A 53 -1.18 -2.47 8.25
C ARG A 53 -0.85 -2.86 6.81
N PHE A 54 -1.70 -3.68 6.20
CA PHE A 54 -1.50 -4.12 4.81
C PHE A 54 -1.30 -2.97 3.80
N PRO A 55 -2.07 -1.86 3.84
CA PRO A 55 -1.86 -0.73 2.93
C PRO A 55 -0.50 -0.06 3.09
N ASP A 56 0.06 -0.07 4.31
CA ASP A 56 1.39 0.47 4.57
C ASP A 56 2.47 -0.38 3.89
N LEU A 57 2.33 -1.71 3.92
CA LEU A 57 3.30 -2.62 3.33
C LEU A 57 3.24 -2.63 1.79
N ILE A 58 2.05 -2.58 1.19
CA ILE A 58 1.90 -2.43 -0.27
C ILE A 58 2.54 -1.09 -0.69
N SER A 59 2.18 -0.01 -0.02
CA SER A 59 2.66 1.33 -0.39
C SER A 59 4.17 1.47 -0.16
N ALA A 60 4.70 0.86 0.89
CA ALA A 60 6.14 0.76 1.12
C ALA A 60 6.86 0.04 -0.02
N SER A 61 6.29 -1.08 -0.50
CA SER A 61 6.86 -1.84 -1.62
C SER A 61 6.92 -1.01 -2.90
N VAL A 62 5.84 -0.26 -3.21
CA VAL A 62 5.83 0.67 -4.35
C VAL A 62 6.86 1.78 -4.17
N SER A 63 6.87 2.42 -3.00
CA SER A 63 7.79 3.54 -2.74
C SER A 63 9.24 3.10 -2.86
N LEU A 64 9.58 1.95 -2.30
CA LEU A 64 10.93 1.38 -2.31
C LEU A 64 11.43 1.10 -3.73
N VAL A 65 10.57 0.59 -4.62
CA VAL A 65 10.95 0.36 -6.02
C VAL A 65 11.17 1.68 -6.75
N PHE A 66 10.35 2.71 -6.46
CA PHE A 66 10.45 4.03 -7.07
C PHE A 66 11.52 4.95 -6.46
N GLU A 67 12.24 4.50 -5.42
CA GLU A 67 13.47 5.19 -4.98
C GLU A 67 14.59 5.10 -6.03
N ASP A 68 14.54 4.09 -6.90
CA ASP A 68 15.48 3.89 -8.01
C ASP A 68 15.02 4.66 -9.26
N HIS A 69 15.94 5.39 -9.88
CA HIS A 69 15.66 6.14 -11.11
C HIS A 69 15.23 5.25 -12.29
N ASP A 70 15.61 3.96 -12.29
CA ASP A 70 15.24 2.99 -13.33
C ASP A 70 14.00 2.13 -12.97
N ALA A 71 13.19 2.58 -12.00
CA ALA A 71 12.00 1.84 -11.57
C ALA A 71 11.08 1.39 -12.72
N PRO A 72 10.74 2.22 -13.73
CA PRO A 72 9.90 1.80 -14.86
C PRO A 72 10.48 0.61 -15.63
N ALA A 73 11.76 0.66 -16.02
CA ALA A 73 12.36 -0.40 -16.81
C ALA A 73 12.47 -1.70 -16.01
N ARG A 74 12.80 -1.61 -14.71
CA ARG A 74 12.82 -2.76 -13.81
C ARG A 74 11.45 -3.43 -13.68
N ILE A 75 10.39 -2.64 -13.50
CA ILE A 75 9.02 -3.14 -13.41
C ILE A 75 8.60 -3.80 -14.73
N PHE A 76 8.76 -3.14 -15.88
CA PHE A 76 8.36 -3.72 -17.16
C PHE A 76 9.17 -4.94 -17.56
N ARG A 77 10.47 -4.96 -17.24
CA ARG A 77 11.30 -6.16 -17.44
C ARG A 77 10.78 -7.33 -16.64
N PHE A 78 10.51 -7.14 -15.34
CA PHE A 78 9.92 -8.19 -14.50
C PHE A 78 8.58 -8.67 -15.06
N LEU A 79 7.72 -7.76 -15.52
CA LEU A 79 6.44 -8.12 -16.12
C LEU A 79 6.60 -8.87 -17.45
N GLY A 80 7.57 -8.49 -18.28
CA GLY A 80 7.85 -9.15 -19.54
C GLY A 80 8.42 -10.56 -19.40
N THR A 81 9.15 -10.84 -18.31
CA THR A 81 9.81 -12.14 -18.10
C THR A 81 9.06 -13.04 -17.14
N GLU A 82 8.60 -12.53 -16.00
CA GLU A 82 8.03 -13.34 -14.92
C GLU A 82 6.51 -13.42 -15.00
N LEU A 83 5.84 -12.32 -15.38
CA LEU A 83 4.37 -12.34 -15.44
C LEU A 83 3.86 -13.24 -16.58
N VAL A 84 4.56 -13.26 -17.72
CA VAL A 84 4.20 -14.09 -18.89
C VAL A 84 4.21 -15.57 -18.56
N LEU A 85 5.03 -16.00 -17.59
CA LEU A 85 5.11 -17.40 -17.15
C LEU A 85 3.93 -17.81 -16.28
N ARG A 86 3.17 -16.87 -15.74
CA ARG A 86 2.10 -17.18 -14.80
C ARG A 86 0.77 -17.40 -15.51
N SER A 87 -0.03 -18.32 -14.97
CA SER A 87 -1.36 -18.62 -15.51
C SER A 87 -2.27 -17.38 -15.53
N PRO A 88 -3.03 -17.12 -16.61
CA PRO A 88 -4.04 -16.05 -16.62
C PRO A 88 -5.10 -16.19 -15.52
N GLN A 89 -5.32 -17.43 -15.03
CA GLN A 89 -6.27 -17.76 -13.96
C GLN A 89 -5.67 -17.60 -12.55
N THR A 90 -4.44 -17.07 -12.42
CA THR A 90 -3.82 -16.88 -11.11
C THR A 90 -4.71 -16.00 -10.21
N PRO A 91 -5.06 -16.47 -9.01
CA PRO A 91 -5.98 -15.77 -8.13
C PRO A 91 -5.38 -14.44 -7.66
N ARG A 92 -6.27 -13.45 -7.50
CA ARG A 92 -5.94 -12.10 -7.03
C ARG A 92 -6.77 -11.78 -5.79
N ARG A 93 -6.15 -11.13 -4.81
CA ARG A 93 -6.80 -10.61 -3.60
C ARG A 93 -7.03 -9.11 -3.74
N ARG A 94 -8.13 -8.65 -3.16
CA ARG A 94 -8.54 -7.25 -3.13
C ARG A 94 -8.01 -6.63 -1.86
N GLU A 95 -7.27 -5.55 -2.03
CA GLU A 95 -6.54 -4.87 -0.96
C GLU A 95 -6.66 -3.35 -1.12
N SER A 96 -6.02 -2.60 -0.23
CA SER A 96 -5.97 -1.14 -0.33
C SER A 96 -4.52 -0.64 -0.30
N MET A 97 -4.28 0.50 -0.95
CA MET A 97 -2.97 1.17 -1.01
C MET A 97 -3.16 2.67 -0.79
N TRP A 98 -2.17 3.36 -0.24
CA TRP A 98 -2.23 4.81 -0.08
C TRP A 98 -2.25 5.51 -1.45
N ARG A 99 -3.04 6.59 -1.57
CA ARG A 99 -3.25 7.33 -2.82
C ARG A 99 -1.95 7.81 -3.49
N PRO A 100 -0.93 8.33 -2.78
CA PRO A 100 0.30 8.78 -3.45
C PRO A 100 1.00 7.65 -4.22
N GLN A 101 1.00 6.43 -3.68
CA GLN A 101 1.59 5.28 -4.34
C GLN A 101 0.72 4.75 -5.48
N TYR A 102 -0.61 4.84 -5.35
CA TYR A 102 -1.51 4.61 -6.47
C TYR A 102 -1.21 5.54 -7.65
N GLU A 103 -0.98 6.82 -7.38
CA GLU A 103 -0.69 7.83 -8.41
C GLU A 103 0.63 7.56 -9.15
N LEU A 104 1.67 7.06 -8.45
CA LEU A 104 2.92 6.61 -9.07
C LEU A 104 2.66 5.48 -10.08
N LEU A 105 1.88 4.47 -9.69
CA LEU A 105 1.54 3.34 -10.57
C LEU A 105 0.63 3.78 -11.71
N LEU A 106 -0.29 4.71 -11.48
CA LEU A 106 -1.15 5.26 -12.51
C LEU A 106 -0.36 6.05 -13.55
N ALA A 107 0.63 6.84 -13.12
CA ALA A 107 1.54 7.54 -14.02
C ALA A 107 2.34 6.56 -14.87
N LEU A 108 2.88 5.50 -14.23
CA LEU A 108 3.59 4.42 -14.93
C LEU A 108 2.69 3.70 -15.94
N GLN A 109 1.45 3.37 -15.56
CA GLN A 109 0.47 2.72 -16.44
C GLN A 109 0.15 3.58 -17.66
N ARG A 110 0.10 4.91 -17.50
CA ARG A 110 -0.20 5.86 -18.59
C ARG A 110 1.01 6.19 -19.45
N SER A 111 2.21 5.78 -19.06
CA SER A 111 3.46 6.09 -19.76
C SER A 111 3.50 5.50 -21.19
N PRO A 112 4.32 6.05 -22.11
CA PRO A 112 4.52 5.50 -23.45
C PRO A 112 5.04 4.06 -23.45
N ALA A 113 5.80 3.67 -22.42
CA ALA A 113 6.35 2.33 -22.27
C ALA A 113 5.26 1.25 -22.03
N ASN A 114 4.06 1.66 -21.60
CA ASN A 114 2.90 0.78 -21.43
C ASN A 114 1.87 0.95 -22.57
N ARG A 115 2.31 1.33 -23.77
CA ARG A 115 1.49 1.53 -24.96
C ARG A 115 2.10 0.83 -26.17
N HIS A 116 1.25 0.51 -27.14
CA HIS A 116 1.67 -0.08 -28.42
C HIS A 116 2.84 0.72 -29.04
N PRO A 117 3.93 0.06 -29.47
CA PRO A 117 4.08 -1.39 -29.71
C PRO A 117 4.33 -2.27 -28.48
N ASN A 118 4.51 -1.68 -27.29
CA ASN A 118 4.77 -2.43 -26.06
C ASN A 118 3.50 -3.12 -25.51
N PRO A 119 3.66 -4.22 -24.75
CA PRO A 119 2.55 -4.84 -24.03
C PRO A 119 1.88 -3.87 -23.05
N LYS A 120 0.57 -4.03 -22.85
CA LYS A 120 -0.21 -3.23 -21.90
C LYS A 120 -0.40 -4.01 -20.60
N PHE A 121 0.15 -3.47 -19.52
CA PHE A 121 -0.01 -3.99 -18.18
C PHE A 121 -1.04 -3.18 -17.38
N GLN A 122 -1.78 -3.89 -16.54
CA GLN A 122 -2.82 -3.37 -15.66
C GLN A 122 -2.23 -2.95 -14.30
N LEU A 123 -2.95 -2.11 -13.54
CA LEU A 123 -2.48 -1.61 -12.25
C LEU A 123 -2.18 -2.72 -11.24
N ASP A 124 -3.00 -3.77 -11.20
CA ASP A 124 -2.78 -4.91 -10.32
C ASP A 124 -1.46 -5.65 -10.64
N GLN A 125 -1.11 -5.74 -11.92
CA GLN A 125 0.16 -6.32 -12.36
C GLN A 125 1.34 -5.42 -11.95
N LEU A 126 1.21 -4.10 -12.09
CA LEU A 126 2.24 -3.14 -11.66
C LEU A 126 2.45 -3.18 -10.14
N THR A 127 1.36 -3.22 -9.36
CA THR A 127 1.42 -3.39 -7.90
C THR A 127 2.13 -4.70 -7.53
N THR A 128 1.74 -5.79 -8.19
CA THR A 128 2.32 -7.12 -7.99
C THR A 128 3.82 -7.13 -8.29
N ALA A 129 4.24 -6.52 -9.40
CA ALA A 129 5.65 -6.42 -9.76
C ALA A 129 6.46 -5.67 -8.69
N CYS A 130 5.93 -4.60 -8.12
CA CYS A 130 6.63 -3.86 -7.06
C CYS A 130 6.88 -4.74 -5.83
N VAL A 131 5.87 -5.49 -5.40
CA VAL A 131 5.99 -6.42 -4.25
C VAL A 131 6.96 -7.56 -4.57
N ALA A 132 6.86 -8.15 -5.76
CA ALA A 132 7.75 -9.23 -6.18
C ALA A 132 9.21 -8.76 -6.27
N LEU A 133 9.47 -7.58 -6.82
CA LEU A 133 10.79 -6.98 -6.88
C LEU A 133 11.38 -6.75 -5.48
N CYS A 134 10.56 -6.28 -4.52
CA CYS A 134 10.98 -6.15 -3.13
C CYS A 134 11.32 -7.51 -2.51
N ARG A 135 10.47 -8.53 -2.71
CA ARG A 135 10.70 -9.89 -2.23
C ARG A 135 11.99 -10.51 -2.80
N THR A 136 12.27 -10.28 -4.08
CA THR A 136 13.48 -10.77 -4.74
C THR A 136 14.73 -10.06 -4.24
N ALA A 137 14.65 -8.75 -3.96
CA ALA A 137 15.78 -7.98 -3.45
C ALA A 137 16.06 -8.26 -1.95
N ASP A 138 15.00 -8.42 -1.16
CA ASP A 138 15.08 -8.67 0.28
C ASP A 138 13.96 -9.64 0.70
N GLY A 139 14.29 -10.93 0.74
CA GLY A 139 13.35 -11.98 1.12
C GLY A 139 12.84 -11.86 2.57
N SER A 140 13.56 -11.15 3.45
CA SER A 140 13.14 -10.92 4.83
C SER A 140 12.04 -9.86 4.94
N GLY A 141 11.96 -8.93 3.97
CA GLY A 141 11.03 -7.80 4.01
C GLY A 141 11.44 -6.67 4.97
N ALA A 142 12.64 -6.71 5.56
CA ALA A 142 13.14 -5.67 6.44
C ALA A 142 13.21 -4.29 5.74
N ALA A 143 13.56 -4.26 4.45
CA ALA A 143 13.55 -3.03 3.65
C ALA A 143 12.15 -2.45 3.49
N VAL A 144 11.14 -3.29 3.27
CA VAL A 144 9.73 -2.86 3.20
C VAL A 144 9.27 -2.28 4.54
N LEU A 145 9.61 -2.91 5.67
CA LEU A 145 9.28 -2.38 7.00
C LEU A 145 9.97 -1.02 7.28
N ARG A 146 11.24 -0.86 6.89
CA ARG A 146 11.93 0.44 6.99
C ARG A 146 11.27 1.50 6.11
N GLN A 147 10.89 1.15 4.89
CA GLN A 147 10.20 2.09 4.01
C GLN A 147 8.81 2.46 4.53
N ALA A 148 8.09 1.51 5.13
CA ALA A 148 6.81 1.78 5.76
C ALA A 148 6.94 2.82 6.90
N ARG A 149 8.02 2.77 7.69
CA ARG A 149 8.34 3.79 8.71
C ARG A 149 8.55 5.17 8.08
N ARG A 150 9.34 5.26 7.00
CA ARG A 150 9.60 6.52 6.29
C ARG A 150 8.30 7.12 5.75
N ASN A 151 7.51 6.31 5.04
CA ASN A 151 6.23 6.73 4.48
C ASN A 151 5.27 7.21 5.57
N MET A 152 5.21 6.52 6.71
CA MET A 152 4.38 6.94 7.84
C MET A 152 4.84 8.29 8.40
N ALA A 153 6.14 8.48 8.62
CA ALA A 153 6.68 9.74 9.12
C ALA A 153 6.34 10.90 8.16
N GLU A 154 6.55 10.71 6.85
CA GLU A 154 6.21 11.71 5.83
C GLU A 154 4.71 12.09 5.85
N ARG A 155 3.82 11.10 5.97
CA ARG A 155 2.38 11.36 6.08
C ARG A 155 2.04 12.14 7.35
N SER A 156 2.67 11.80 8.48
CA SER A 156 2.50 12.52 9.74
C SER A 156 2.98 13.97 9.67
N HIS A 157 4.09 14.24 8.95
CA HIS A 157 4.57 15.60 8.71
C HIS A 157 3.59 16.39 7.84
N ARG A 158 3.19 15.86 6.68
CA ARG A 158 2.22 16.52 5.78
C ARG A 158 0.90 16.87 6.48
N ARG A 159 0.47 16.01 7.40
CA ARG A 159 -0.75 16.25 8.17
C ARG A 159 -0.60 17.39 9.19
N ARG A 160 0.58 17.55 9.79
CA ARG A 160 0.86 18.63 10.74
C ARG A 160 0.92 19.99 10.04
N ASP A 161 1.38 20.00 8.80
CA ASP A 161 1.55 21.23 8.00
C ASP A 161 0.27 21.67 7.28
N ALA A 162 -0.78 20.83 7.27
CA ALA A 162 -2.07 21.18 6.69
C ALA A 162 -2.79 22.22 7.59
N PRO A 163 -3.28 23.36 7.04
CA PRO A 163 -4.00 24.35 7.82
C PRO A 163 -5.28 23.74 8.42
N PRO A 164 -5.70 24.18 9.63
CA PRO A 164 -7.00 23.78 10.17
C PRO A 164 -8.09 24.29 9.22
N GLY A 165 -8.87 23.35 8.67
CA GLY A 165 -10.02 23.63 7.81
C GLY A 165 -11.23 24.17 8.57
#